data_AF-A0AAJ7RL27-F1
#
_entry.id   AF-A0AAJ7RL27-F1
#
_cell.length_a   1.000
_cell.length_b   1.000
_cell.length_c   1.000
_cell.angle_alpha   90.00
_cell.angle_beta   90.00
_cell.angle_gamma   90.00
#
_symmetry.space_group_name_H-M   'P 1'
#
loop_
_entity.id
_entity.type
_entity.pdbx_description
1 polymer ?
#
loop_
_entity_poly.entity_id
_entity_poly.type
_entity_poly.pdbx_seq_one_letter_code
_entity_poly.pdbx_strand_id
1 'polypeptide(L)'
;MTQPSGTSALHSKKHRMRHILRLISRTSRYGHLFPLNGKFNCQKDEKICLNIGLLRKRQKKKVIMGQHLTGKMESRVQFDENDNNGLTITNQYIPEELLSEILCYVPYKTLLNCQLVCKRWKILIQEYVWRKKAEMIIQHSLPPIKNMPWSVYYDICKKRPFERNLLKNHSGKEDINRHWKIWSNGGDHWIVECPPLNVPPLPSDPVFEGGQHCFVTSYRNCTKEQTIDLGNEGLTPYLMDKLQPPIVISEWYSCRWDCPAIYECTVELLGDSHDLIDSFQFHDIIEGDRQNQWHREACD
;
A
#
# COMPACT_ATOMS: atom_id res chain seq x y z
N MET A 1 24.39 28.45 -48.96
CA MET A 1 23.77 28.33 -47.63
C MET A 1 22.42 27.67 -47.80
N THR A 2 22.25 26.43 -47.31
CA THR A 2 21.05 25.85 -46.66
C THR A 2 21.15 24.33 -46.74
N GLN A 3 21.40 23.71 -45.59
CA GLN A 3 21.40 22.25 -45.37
C GLN A 3 19.96 21.73 -45.17
N PRO A 4 19.71 20.42 -45.36
CA PRO A 4 18.39 19.82 -45.25
C PRO A 4 18.02 19.50 -43.80
N SER A 5 16.71 19.65 -43.52
CA SER A 5 16.04 19.40 -42.25
C SER A 5 16.10 17.92 -41.85
N GLY A 6 16.86 17.61 -40.79
CA GLY A 6 16.83 16.32 -40.11
C GLY A 6 15.66 16.22 -39.13
N THR A 7 14.74 15.31 -39.40
CA THR A 7 13.75 14.81 -38.45
C THR A 7 14.45 14.03 -37.34
N SER A 8 14.56 14.63 -36.15
CA SER A 8 14.97 13.92 -34.93
C SER A 8 13.74 13.29 -34.26
N ALA A 9 13.63 11.97 -34.34
CA ALA A 9 12.69 11.18 -33.56
C ALA A 9 13.04 11.29 -32.07
N LEU A 10 12.21 12.01 -31.30
CA LEU A 10 12.23 11.93 -29.85
C LEU A 10 11.62 10.58 -29.42
N HIS A 11 12.50 9.66 -29.02
CA HIS A 11 12.13 8.53 -28.17
C HIS A 11 11.44 9.06 -26.91
N SER A 12 10.10 8.98 -26.88
CA SER A 12 9.31 9.18 -25.68
C SER A 12 9.64 8.07 -24.68
N LYS A 13 10.57 8.36 -23.77
CA LYS A 13 10.70 7.61 -22.53
C LYS A 13 9.40 7.84 -21.76
N LYS A 14 8.50 6.85 -21.78
CA LYS A 14 7.32 6.79 -20.92
C LYS A 14 7.79 6.80 -19.46
N HIS A 15 7.92 7.99 -18.86
CA HIS A 15 8.15 8.14 -17.43
C HIS A 15 6.93 7.57 -16.71
N ARG A 16 7.16 6.57 -15.86
CA ARG A 16 6.12 5.90 -15.06
C ARG A 16 6.04 6.64 -13.74
N MET A 17 4.84 7.07 -13.35
CA MET A 17 4.65 8.03 -12.27
C MET A 17 4.74 7.38 -10.88
N ARG A 18 5.64 7.83 -9.99
CA ARG A 18 5.50 7.54 -8.55
C ARG A 18 4.33 8.34 -8.02
N HIS A 19 3.66 7.74 -7.04
CA HIS A 19 2.49 8.30 -6.41
C HIS A 19 2.83 8.57 -4.94
N ILE A 20 2.51 9.77 -4.47
CA ILE A 20 2.74 10.22 -3.12
C ILE A 20 1.37 10.49 -2.49
N LEU A 21 1.11 9.92 -1.33
CA LEU A 21 -0.13 10.19 -0.60
C LEU A 21 0.17 11.13 0.57
N ARG A 22 -0.51 12.25 0.64
CA ARG A 22 -0.37 13.23 1.71
C ARG A 22 -1.67 13.29 2.51
N LEU A 23 -1.58 13.07 3.82
CA LEU A 23 -2.69 13.24 4.75
C LEU A 23 -2.41 14.47 5.62
N ILE A 24 -3.35 15.41 5.64
CA ILE A 24 -3.34 16.64 6.42
C ILE A 24 -4.55 16.65 7.32
N SER A 25 -4.31 16.83 8.61
CA SER A 25 -5.34 16.71 9.63
C SER A 25 -5.37 17.98 10.46
N ARG A 26 -6.53 18.65 10.52
CA ARG A 26 -6.75 19.98 11.11
C ARG A 26 -7.92 19.96 12.09
N THR A 27 -7.83 20.76 13.15
CA THR A 27 -8.91 20.93 14.14
C THR A 27 -8.87 22.33 14.70
N SER A 28 -10.05 22.91 14.91
CA SER A 28 -10.22 24.24 15.50
C SER A 28 -11.46 24.31 16.40
N ARG A 29 -11.50 25.25 17.35
CA ARG A 29 -12.67 25.48 18.20
C ARG A 29 -13.83 26.09 17.39
N TYR A 30 -15.07 25.65 17.64
CA TYR A 30 -16.27 26.35 17.19
C TYR A 30 -16.52 27.58 18.10
N GLY A 31 -16.73 28.76 17.51
CA GLY A 31 -16.67 30.03 18.23
C GLY A 31 -17.93 30.41 19.01
N HIS A 32 -17.77 30.70 20.31
CA HIS A 32 -18.36 31.87 20.98
C HIS A 32 -17.49 32.27 22.20
N LEU A 33 -17.37 33.58 22.43
CA LEU A 33 -16.55 34.22 23.45
C LEU A 33 -16.83 33.71 24.88
N PHE A 34 -15.94 32.89 25.44
CA PHE A 34 -15.68 32.86 26.88
C PHE A 34 -14.19 32.53 27.13
N PRO A 35 -13.48 33.30 27.97
CA PRO A 35 -12.12 33.02 28.36
C PRO A 35 -12.14 31.91 29.42
N LEU A 36 -12.42 30.68 29.00
CA LEU A 36 -12.12 29.52 29.83
C LEU A 36 -10.63 29.20 29.63
N ASN A 37 -9.83 29.47 30.65
CA ASN A 37 -8.48 28.94 30.81
C ASN A 37 -8.57 27.41 30.98
N GLY A 38 -8.84 26.69 29.89
CA GLY A 38 -8.98 25.24 29.87
C GLY A 38 -8.26 24.67 28.66
N LYS A 39 -7.62 23.52 28.82
CA LYS A 39 -7.04 22.74 27.72
C LYS A 39 -8.15 22.01 26.95
N PHE A 40 -7.97 21.83 25.66
CA PHE A 40 -8.96 21.24 24.75
C PHE A 40 -8.53 19.84 24.40
N ASN A 41 -9.53 19.03 24.02
CA ASN A 41 -9.28 17.72 23.45
C ASN A 41 -10.13 17.54 22.20
N CYS A 42 -9.53 17.68 21.01
CA CYS A 42 -10.01 16.97 19.83
C CYS A 42 -9.06 15.82 19.55
N GLN A 43 -9.63 14.62 19.49
CA GLN A 43 -8.87 13.39 19.52
C GLN A 43 -8.84 12.75 18.13
N LYS A 44 -7.66 12.33 17.63
CA LYS A 44 -7.50 11.81 16.26
C LYS A 44 -6.69 10.54 16.19
N ASP A 45 -7.19 9.53 15.48
CA ASP A 45 -6.42 8.35 15.06
C ASP A 45 -6.74 7.93 13.61
N GLU A 46 -5.71 7.91 12.76
CA GLU A 46 -5.83 7.88 11.29
C GLU A 46 -5.36 6.55 10.68
N LYS A 47 -6.11 5.97 9.73
CA LYS A 47 -5.73 4.74 9.02
C LYS A 47 -5.83 4.92 7.51
N ILE A 48 -4.81 4.50 6.77
CA ILE A 48 -4.86 4.42 5.31
C ILE A 48 -4.47 3.01 4.88
N CYS A 49 -5.35 2.35 4.13
CA CYS A 49 -5.20 0.98 3.64
C CYS A 49 -5.41 0.90 2.12
N LEU A 50 -4.92 -0.16 1.49
CA LEU A 50 -5.12 -0.42 0.05
C LEU A 50 -5.76 -1.79 -0.14
N ASN A 51 -6.82 -1.86 -0.94
CA ASN A 51 -7.55 -3.10 -1.21
C ASN A 51 -7.34 -3.57 -2.67
N ILE A 52 -7.72 -4.80 -2.99
CA ILE A 52 -7.57 -5.39 -4.34
C ILE A 52 -8.96 -5.61 -4.97
N GLY A 53 -9.25 -4.94 -6.10
CA GLY A 53 -10.50 -5.11 -6.87
C GLY A 53 -10.47 -6.27 -7.89
N LEU A 54 -11.57 -7.02 -8.03
CA LEU A 54 -11.70 -8.30 -8.75
C LEU A 54 -12.19 -8.19 -10.21
N LEU A 55 -11.68 -9.06 -11.10
CA LEU A 55 -12.42 -9.64 -12.24
C LEU A 55 -11.97 -11.10 -12.50
N ARG A 56 -12.87 -12.07 -12.28
CA ARG A 56 -12.66 -13.52 -12.49
C ARG A 56 -13.13 -13.96 -13.89
N LYS A 57 -12.41 -14.89 -14.55
CA LYS A 57 -13.00 -15.95 -15.40
C LYS A 57 -12.05 -17.16 -15.57
N ARG A 58 -12.66 -18.35 -15.51
CA ARG A 58 -12.10 -19.72 -15.59
C ARG A 58 -12.01 -20.22 -17.04
N GLN A 59 -11.09 -21.17 -17.31
CA GLN A 59 -11.21 -22.41 -18.14
C GLN A 59 -9.80 -22.92 -18.56
N LYS A 60 -9.57 -24.11 -19.16
CA LYS A 60 -9.67 -25.52 -18.71
C LYS A 60 -8.86 -26.39 -19.73
N LYS A 61 -7.96 -27.30 -19.28
CA LYS A 61 -7.35 -28.51 -19.95
C LYS A 61 -6.57 -28.31 -21.28
N LYS A 62 -5.58 -29.12 -21.72
CA LYS A 62 -5.40 -30.60 -21.75
C LYS A 62 -3.92 -30.99 -22.11
N VAL A 63 -3.52 -32.23 -21.79
CA VAL A 63 -2.18 -32.88 -21.84
C VAL A 63 -1.94 -33.67 -23.14
N ILE A 64 -0.69 -33.79 -23.64
CA ILE A 64 -0.17 -34.91 -24.49
C ILE A 64 1.33 -35.22 -24.19
N MET A 65 1.72 -36.50 -24.36
CA MET A 65 2.91 -37.25 -23.92
C MET A 65 4.14 -37.34 -24.87
N GLY A 66 5.32 -37.60 -24.26
CA GLY A 66 6.43 -38.50 -24.69
C GLY A 66 7.52 -37.90 -25.59
N GLN A 67 8.83 -38.25 -25.54
CA GLN A 67 9.59 -39.39 -24.98
C GLN A 67 11.09 -39.04 -24.72
N HIS A 68 11.78 -39.95 -23.99
CA HIS A 68 13.23 -40.29 -23.84
C HIS A 68 14.29 -39.77 -24.86
N LEU A 69 15.61 -39.69 -24.64
CA LEU A 69 16.58 -39.98 -23.54
C LEU A 69 17.98 -39.39 -23.91
N THR A 70 18.80 -39.18 -22.88
CA THR A 70 20.27 -39.38 -22.80
C THR A 70 21.26 -38.55 -23.64
N GLY A 71 22.16 -37.86 -22.91
CA GLY A 71 23.58 -38.24 -22.92
C GLY A 71 24.62 -37.15 -23.17
N LYS A 72 25.60 -37.07 -22.26
CA LYS A 72 26.90 -36.36 -22.24
C LYS A 72 26.90 -34.85 -21.97
N MET A 73 27.49 -34.48 -20.83
CA MET A 73 27.92 -33.12 -20.55
C MET A 73 29.15 -32.78 -21.39
N GLU A 74 28.93 -31.97 -22.42
CA GLU A 74 29.94 -31.05 -22.96
C GLU A 74 29.44 -29.61 -22.75
N SER A 75 30.34 -28.65 -23.00
CA SER A 75 30.15 -27.19 -23.06
C SER A 75 28.72 -26.68 -22.85
N ARG A 76 28.51 -25.74 -21.91
CA ARG A 76 27.23 -25.05 -21.60
C ARG A 76 26.09 -25.44 -22.57
N VAL A 77 25.31 -26.45 -22.18
CA VAL A 77 24.23 -27.00 -22.99
C VAL A 77 23.34 -25.85 -23.48
N GLN A 78 23.16 -25.76 -24.81
CA GLN A 78 22.24 -24.78 -25.38
C GLN A 78 20.82 -25.10 -24.90
N PHE A 79 20.00 -24.06 -24.74
CA PHE A 79 18.64 -24.27 -24.29
C PHE A 79 17.78 -24.66 -25.47
N ASP A 80 17.10 -25.79 -25.33
CA ASP A 80 16.09 -26.29 -26.24
C ASP A 80 14.75 -26.34 -25.49
N GLU A 81 13.74 -25.71 -26.08
CA GLU A 81 12.37 -25.69 -25.55
C GLU A 81 11.69 -27.05 -25.61
N ASN A 82 12.17 -27.97 -26.45
CA ASN A 82 11.64 -29.33 -26.57
C ASN A 82 12.33 -30.32 -25.62
N ASP A 83 13.42 -29.93 -24.97
CA ASP A 83 14.15 -30.79 -24.03
C ASP A 83 13.57 -30.70 -22.61
N ASN A 84 13.70 -31.81 -21.88
CA ASN A 84 13.30 -31.98 -20.49
C ASN A 84 14.34 -31.43 -19.49
N ASN A 85 15.42 -30.80 -19.97
CA ASN A 85 16.41 -30.19 -19.10
C ASN A 85 15.77 -29.13 -18.18
N GLY A 86 15.92 -29.33 -16.86
CA GLY A 86 15.25 -28.55 -15.82
C GLY A 86 13.91 -29.14 -15.33
N LEU A 87 13.36 -30.17 -15.98
CA LEU A 87 12.14 -30.87 -15.53
C LEU A 87 12.43 -32.19 -14.81
N THR A 88 13.68 -32.65 -14.85
CA THR A 88 14.10 -33.86 -14.14
C THR A 88 14.74 -33.49 -12.81
N ILE A 89 14.11 -33.87 -11.69
CA ILE A 89 14.68 -33.74 -10.33
C ILE A 89 14.91 -35.14 -9.80
N THR A 90 16.13 -35.45 -9.34
CA THR A 90 16.49 -36.77 -8.80
C THR A 90 16.10 -37.95 -9.74
N ASN A 91 16.38 -37.80 -11.03
CA ASN A 91 16.03 -38.76 -12.10
C ASN A 91 14.51 -39.00 -12.29
N GLN A 92 13.65 -38.17 -11.71
CA GLN A 92 12.22 -38.21 -11.92
C GLN A 92 11.78 -37.02 -12.75
N TYR A 93 11.02 -37.28 -13.82
CA TYR A 93 10.41 -36.23 -14.62
C TYR A 93 9.25 -35.60 -13.85
N ILE A 94 9.25 -34.26 -13.78
CA ILE A 94 8.22 -33.45 -13.16
C ILE A 94 7.65 -32.52 -14.23
N PRO A 95 6.36 -32.64 -14.59
CA PRO A 95 5.69 -31.70 -15.48
C PRO A 95 5.84 -30.23 -15.05
N GLU A 96 5.86 -29.30 -16.01
CA GLU A 96 6.04 -27.87 -15.76
C GLU A 96 5.04 -27.31 -14.74
N GLU A 97 3.80 -27.82 -14.76
CA GLU A 97 2.74 -27.39 -13.83
C GLU A 97 3.05 -27.79 -12.40
N LEU A 98 3.53 -29.02 -12.18
CA LEU A 98 3.89 -29.50 -10.84
C LEU A 98 5.15 -28.81 -10.33
N LEU A 99 6.15 -28.61 -11.19
CA LEU A 99 7.35 -27.87 -10.83
C LEU A 99 7.02 -26.43 -10.45
N SER A 100 6.16 -25.77 -11.23
CA SER A 100 5.71 -24.40 -10.96
C SER A 100 4.94 -24.30 -9.64
N GLU A 101 4.08 -25.28 -9.34
CA GLU A 101 3.37 -25.36 -8.07
C GLU A 101 4.35 -25.50 -6.90
N ILE A 102 5.32 -26.43 -6.99
CA ILE A 102 6.38 -26.61 -5.97
C ILE A 102 7.14 -25.29 -5.75
N LEU A 103 7.51 -24.60 -6.84
CA LEU A 103 8.25 -23.33 -6.76
C LEU A 103 7.43 -22.20 -6.14
N CYS A 104 6.09 -22.23 -6.19
CA CYS A 104 5.24 -21.23 -5.53
C CYS A 104 5.41 -21.25 -4.00
N TYR A 105 5.76 -22.41 -3.42
CA TYR A 105 5.99 -22.57 -1.98
C TYR A 105 7.40 -22.19 -1.53
N VAL A 106 8.35 -22.01 -2.46
CA VAL A 106 9.72 -21.60 -2.15
C VAL A 106 9.73 -20.13 -1.66
N PRO A 107 10.49 -19.77 -0.60
CA PRO A 107 10.61 -18.39 -0.14
C PRO A 107 11.03 -17.44 -1.26
N TYR A 108 10.47 -16.22 -1.31
CA TYR A 108 10.72 -15.28 -2.41
C TYR A 108 12.22 -14.97 -2.61
N LYS A 109 13.01 -14.88 -1.52
CA LYS A 109 14.46 -14.65 -1.62
C LYS A 109 15.15 -15.82 -2.33
N THR A 110 14.80 -17.05 -1.97
CA THR A 110 15.35 -18.28 -2.58
C THR A 110 14.91 -18.42 -4.04
N LEU A 111 13.70 -17.98 -4.37
CA LEU A 111 13.18 -18.03 -5.74
C LEU A 111 14.02 -17.19 -6.72
N LEU A 112 14.72 -16.15 -6.25
CA LEU A 112 15.71 -15.43 -7.06
C LEU A 112 16.88 -16.34 -7.47
N ASN A 113 17.35 -17.21 -6.57
CA ASN A 113 18.42 -18.17 -6.84
C ASN A 113 17.92 -19.32 -7.72
N CYS A 114 16.66 -19.74 -7.57
CA CYS A 114 16.05 -20.75 -8.42
C CYS A 114 16.05 -20.35 -9.91
N GLN A 115 16.02 -19.05 -10.23
CA GLN A 115 16.15 -18.55 -11.61
C GLN A 115 17.55 -18.75 -12.20
N LEU A 116 18.56 -19.06 -11.37
CA LEU A 116 19.94 -19.33 -11.80
C LEU A 116 20.21 -20.81 -12.04
N VAL A 117 19.28 -21.70 -11.65
CA VAL A 117 19.43 -23.15 -11.81
C VAL A 117 19.52 -23.53 -13.29
N CYS A 118 18.54 -23.10 -14.08
CA CYS A 118 18.54 -23.28 -15.53
C CYS A 118 17.58 -22.28 -16.21
N LYS A 119 17.67 -22.19 -17.55
CA LYS A 119 16.81 -21.32 -18.36
C LYS A 119 15.32 -21.68 -18.26
N ARG A 120 14.97 -22.97 -18.22
CA ARG A 120 13.59 -23.44 -18.03
C ARG A 120 12.97 -22.91 -16.74
N TRP A 121 13.67 -23.07 -15.62
CA TRP A 121 13.23 -22.57 -14.30
C TRP A 121 13.05 -21.06 -14.32
N LYS A 122 14.00 -20.33 -14.93
CA LYS A 122 13.88 -18.88 -15.08
C LYS A 122 12.60 -18.48 -15.81
N ILE A 123 12.27 -19.13 -16.93
CA ILE A 123 11.07 -18.86 -17.72
C ILE A 123 9.81 -19.13 -16.89
N LEU A 124 9.67 -20.34 -16.33
CA LEU A 124 8.52 -20.71 -15.49
C LEU A 124 8.33 -19.74 -14.32
N ILE A 125 9.44 -19.37 -13.68
CA ILE A 125 9.42 -18.46 -12.54
C ILE A 125 8.92 -17.07 -12.95
N GLN A 126 9.45 -16.53 -14.04
CA GLN A 126 9.13 -15.17 -14.50
C GLN A 126 7.74 -15.06 -15.11
N GLU A 127 7.27 -16.09 -15.83
CA GLU A 127 5.98 -16.06 -16.52
C GLU A 127 4.80 -16.45 -15.64
N TYR A 128 5.01 -17.34 -14.66
CA TYR A 128 3.91 -17.92 -13.87
C TYR A 128 4.13 -17.82 -12.36
N VAL A 129 5.24 -18.36 -11.83
CA VAL A 129 5.42 -18.57 -10.38
C VAL A 129 5.34 -17.26 -9.60
N TRP A 130 5.99 -16.20 -10.07
CA TRP A 130 5.98 -14.92 -9.37
C TRP A 130 4.56 -14.36 -9.18
N ARG A 131 3.76 -14.37 -10.26
CA ARG A 131 2.36 -13.93 -10.20
C ARG A 131 1.56 -14.80 -9.24
N LYS A 132 1.67 -16.13 -9.36
CA LYS A 132 0.91 -17.06 -8.52
C LYS A 132 1.27 -16.95 -7.06
N LYS A 133 2.56 -16.80 -6.76
CA LYS A 133 3.04 -16.54 -5.41
C LYS A 133 2.46 -15.24 -4.85
N ALA A 134 2.43 -14.17 -5.65
CA ALA A 134 1.80 -12.92 -5.25
C ALA A 134 0.30 -13.12 -4.95
N GLU A 135 -0.43 -13.82 -5.82
CA GLU A 135 -1.85 -14.19 -5.64
C GLU A 135 -2.10 -15.00 -4.35
N MET A 136 -1.20 -15.94 -4.01
CA MET A 136 -1.28 -16.70 -2.76
C MET A 136 -1.06 -15.81 -1.53
N ILE A 137 -0.12 -14.86 -1.59
CA ILE A 137 0.20 -13.97 -0.47
C ILE A 137 -0.95 -13.00 -0.19
N ILE A 138 -1.53 -12.44 -1.25
CA ILE A 138 -2.69 -11.54 -1.14
C ILE A 138 -4.02 -12.30 -0.98
N GLN A 139 -4.01 -13.64 -1.08
CA GLN A 139 -5.20 -14.50 -1.03
C GLN A 139 -6.30 -14.14 -2.05
N HIS A 140 -5.92 -13.49 -3.14
CA HIS A 140 -6.80 -12.97 -4.18
C HIS A 140 -6.16 -13.16 -5.56
N SER A 141 -6.99 -13.27 -6.60
CA SER A 141 -6.49 -13.32 -7.98
C SER A 141 -6.18 -11.92 -8.48
N LEU A 142 -5.01 -11.74 -9.09
CA LEU A 142 -4.67 -10.49 -9.75
C LEU A 142 -5.31 -10.45 -11.14
N PRO A 143 -5.81 -9.29 -11.58
CA PRO A 143 -6.32 -9.15 -12.94
C PRO A 143 -5.20 -9.45 -13.95
N PRO A 144 -5.54 -10.05 -15.10
CA PRO A 144 -4.56 -10.37 -16.13
C PRO A 144 -4.05 -9.08 -16.80
N ILE A 145 -2.92 -8.56 -16.32
CA ILE A 145 -2.27 -7.38 -16.92
C ILE A 145 -1.21 -7.86 -17.91
N LYS A 146 -1.40 -7.53 -19.19
CA LYS A 146 -0.47 -7.89 -20.26
C LYS A 146 0.91 -7.25 -20.02
N ASN A 147 1.98 -8.02 -20.25
CA ASN A 147 3.37 -7.58 -20.15
C ASN A 147 3.76 -7.00 -18.77
N MET A 148 3.13 -7.46 -17.69
CA MET A 148 3.54 -7.07 -16.34
C MET A 148 4.92 -7.68 -16.02
N PRO A 149 5.95 -6.86 -15.68
CA PRO A 149 7.26 -7.39 -15.33
C PRO A 149 7.19 -8.27 -14.09
N TRP A 150 7.91 -9.40 -14.08
CA TRP A 150 7.94 -10.32 -12.94
C TRP A 150 8.39 -9.64 -11.63
N SER A 151 9.22 -8.59 -11.73
CA SER A 151 9.73 -7.83 -10.60
C SER A 151 8.61 -7.13 -9.81
N VAL A 152 7.50 -6.77 -10.46
CA VAL A 152 6.34 -6.17 -9.77
C VAL A 152 5.72 -7.18 -8.81
N TYR A 153 5.55 -8.43 -9.25
CA TYR A 153 5.04 -9.50 -8.38
C TYR A 153 6.04 -9.85 -7.26
N TYR A 154 7.35 -9.79 -7.55
CA TYR A 154 8.38 -9.89 -6.51
C TYR A 154 8.21 -8.81 -5.44
N ASP A 155 7.97 -7.57 -5.83
CA ASP A 155 7.75 -6.45 -4.90
C ASP A 155 6.49 -6.69 -4.06
N ILE A 156 5.38 -7.17 -4.64
CA ILE A 156 4.18 -7.60 -3.90
C ILE A 156 4.55 -8.67 -2.86
N CYS A 157 5.28 -9.71 -3.27
CA CYS A 157 5.68 -10.80 -2.37
C CYS A 157 6.58 -10.33 -1.21
N LYS A 158 7.49 -9.39 -1.51
CA LYS A 158 8.48 -8.88 -0.57
C LYS A 158 7.90 -7.86 0.41
N LYS A 159 7.10 -6.92 -0.10
CA LYS A 159 6.64 -5.74 0.63
C LYS A 159 5.24 -5.88 1.20
N ARG A 160 4.43 -6.80 0.65
CA ARG A 160 3.01 -7.00 1.04
C ARG A 160 2.28 -5.65 1.11
N PRO A 161 2.15 -4.94 -0.02
CA PRO A 161 1.67 -3.56 -0.02
C PRO A 161 0.17 -3.40 0.25
N PHE A 162 -0.61 -4.48 0.14
CA PHE A 162 -2.07 -4.45 0.30
C PHE A 162 -2.50 -4.80 1.72
N GLU A 163 -3.71 -4.38 2.08
CA GLU A 163 -4.44 -4.76 3.30
C GLU A 163 -3.69 -4.44 4.61
N ARG A 164 -2.87 -3.38 4.61
CA ARG A 164 -2.17 -2.90 5.80
C ARG A 164 -2.27 -1.39 5.95
N ASN A 165 -2.16 -0.92 7.19
CA ASN A 165 -2.04 0.51 7.46
C ASN A 165 -0.69 1.02 6.95
N LEU A 166 -0.71 2.06 6.13
CA LEU A 166 0.49 2.72 5.61
C LEU A 166 0.94 3.89 6.50
N LEU A 167 0.06 4.39 7.36
CA LEU A 167 0.40 5.41 8.34
C LEU A 167 1.21 4.83 9.48
N LYS A 168 2.27 5.56 9.84
CA LYS A 168 3.10 5.28 11.01
C LYS A 168 2.62 6.12 12.19
N ASN A 169 2.76 5.57 13.39
CA ASN A 169 2.36 6.23 14.64
C ASN A 169 0.96 6.85 14.54
N HIS A 170 0.00 6.09 14.02
CA HIS A 170 -1.33 6.61 13.77
C HIS A 170 -2.10 6.97 15.04
N SER A 171 -1.74 6.37 16.19
CA SER A 171 -2.39 6.59 17.48
C SER A 171 -1.63 7.48 18.46
N GLY A 172 -0.43 7.95 18.08
CA GLY A 172 0.42 8.74 18.97
C GLY A 172 1.17 7.96 20.04
N LYS A 173 1.09 6.62 20.04
CA LYS A 173 1.84 5.75 20.96
C LYS A 173 3.35 6.04 20.98
N GLU A 174 3.92 6.48 19.86
CA GLU A 174 5.34 6.80 19.74
C GLU A 174 5.66 8.29 19.99
N ASP A 175 4.76 9.05 20.62
CA ASP A 175 4.80 10.52 20.77
C ASP A 175 4.49 11.29 19.48
N ILE A 176 3.98 12.52 19.61
CA ILE A 176 3.59 13.39 18.48
C ILE A 176 4.75 13.74 17.54
N ASN A 177 5.98 13.79 18.04
CA ASN A 177 7.14 14.19 17.25
C ASN A 177 7.71 13.07 16.37
N ARG A 178 7.14 11.85 16.44
CA ARG A 178 7.54 10.73 15.59
C ARG A 178 6.59 10.59 14.40
N HIS A 179 7.17 10.55 13.20
CA HIS A 179 6.51 10.31 11.90
C HIS A 179 5.55 11.39 11.39
N TRP A 180 5.09 12.30 12.23
CA TRP A 180 4.23 13.43 11.86
C TRP A 180 5.03 14.72 11.69
N LYS A 181 4.71 15.47 10.63
CA LYS A 181 5.14 16.85 10.46
C LYS A 181 4.08 17.77 11.05
N ILE A 182 4.43 18.54 12.07
CA ILE A 182 3.52 19.49 12.69
C ILE A 182 3.62 20.84 11.96
N TRP A 183 2.52 21.26 11.34
CA TRP A 183 2.44 22.53 10.63
C TRP A 183 1.93 23.67 11.50
N SER A 184 0.98 23.37 12.39
CA SER A 184 0.49 24.32 13.38
C SER A 184 0.30 23.60 14.71
N ASN A 185 0.66 24.29 15.79
CA ASN A 185 0.65 23.74 17.13
C ASN A 185 0.09 24.77 18.10
N GLY A 186 -1.19 25.10 17.93
CA GLY A 186 -1.83 26.17 18.66
C GLY A 186 -2.13 25.82 20.13
N GLY A 187 -2.32 26.84 20.96
CA GLY A 187 -2.74 26.69 22.36
C GLY A 187 -1.69 25.94 23.19
N ASP A 188 -2.12 24.96 23.98
CA ASP A 188 -1.27 24.02 24.74
C ASP A 188 -0.65 22.90 23.88
N HIS A 189 -0.64 23.08 22.56
CA HIS A 189 -0.04 22.18 21.59
C HIS A 189 -0.79 20.84 21.41
N TRP A 190 -0.33 20.04 20.46
CA TRP A 190 -0.64 18.62 20.34
C TRP A 190 -0.01 17.88 21.52
N ILE A 191 -0.81 17.07 22.20
CA ILE A 191 -0.36 16.12 23.20
C ILE A 191 -0.87 14.73 22.86
N VAL A 192 -0.31 13.71 23.52
CA VAL A 192 -0.83 12.34 23.46
C VAL A 192 -1.44 12.02 24.82
N GLU A 193 -2.67 11.52 24.82
CA GLU A 193 -3.33 11.00 26.01
C GLU A 193 -3.39 9.47 25.96
N CYS A 194 -3.38 8.83 27.13
CA CYS A 194 -3.64 7.40 27.28
C CYS A 194 -4.00 7.08 28.74
N PRO A 195 -5.24 6.64 29.04
CA PRO A 195 -6.38 6.60 28.12
C PRO A 195 -6.86 8.03 27.74
N PRO A 196 -7.80 8.13 26.79
CA PRO A 196 -8.50 9.37 26.46
C PRO A 196 -9.16 10.01 27.68
N LEU A 197 -9.03 11.33 27.87
CA LEU A 197 -9.63 12.04 29.01
C LEU A 197 -10.95 12.74 28.65
N ASN A 198 -11.98 12.54 29.48
CA ASN A 198 -13.32 13.12 29.38
C ASN A 198 -14.05 12.80 28.05
N VAL A 199 -13.73 11.64 27.49
CA VAL A 199 -14.45 10.97 26.40
C VAL A 199 -14.54 9.48 26.73
N PRO A 200 -15.43 8.70 26.10
CA PRO A 200 -15.43 7.26 26.25
C PRO A 200 -14.07 6.64 25.83
N PRO A 201 -13.71 5.46 26.36
CA PRO A 201 -12.55 4.71 25.88
C PRO A 201 -12.59 4.52 24.36
N LEU A 202 -11.42 4.38 23.73
CA LEU A 202 -11.35 4.11 22.29
C LEU A 202 -12.15 2.84 21.94
N PRO A 203 -12.86 2.82 20.80
CA PRO A 203 -13.60 1.66 20.35
C PRO A 203 -12.72 0.41 20.24
N SER A 204 -13.32 -0.78 20.34
CA SER A 204 -12.63 -2.06 20.11
C SER A 204 -12.40 -2.34 18.63
N ASP A 205 -11.78 -1.39 17.91
CA ASP A 205 -11.39 -1.54 16.51
C ASP A 205 -9.99 -2.18 16.41
N PRO A 206 -9.78 -3.17 15.52
CA PRO A 206 -8.47 -3.78 15.31
C PRO A 206 -7.34 -2.80 14.99
N VAL A 207 -7.65 -1.62 14.43
CA VAL A 207 -6.65 -0.58 14.15
C VAL A 207 -5.89 -0.14 15.41
N PHE A 208 -6.53 -0.16 16.57
CA PHE A 208 -5.91 0.30 17.82
C PHE A 208 -5.01 -0.75 18.46
N GLU A 209 -5.09 -2.02 18.02
CA GLU A 209 -4.32 -3.14 18.60
C GLU A 209 -4.47 -3.23 20.13
N GLY A 210 -5.66 -2.89 20.65
CA GLY A 210 -5.96 -2.83 22.09
C GLY A 210 -5.37 -1.62 22.82
N GLY A 211 -4.69 -0.71 22.12
CA GLY A 211 -4.19 0.55 22.65
C GLY A 211 -5.30 1.55 22.98
N GLN A 212 -4.95 2.53 23.82
CA GLN A 212 -5.82 3.64 24.23
C GLN A 212 -5.09 4.98 24.07
N HIS A 213 -4.10 5.01 23.18
CA HIS A 213 -3.36 6.23 22.86
C HIS A 213 -4.09 7.03 21.81
N CYS A 214 -3.94 8.34 21.87
CA CYS A 214 -4.52 9.22 20.88
C CYS A 214 -3.85 10.58 20.84
N PHE A 215 -3.94 11.25 19.69
CA PHE A 215 -3.54 12.65 19.58
C PHE A 215 -4.62 13.59 20.05
N VAL A 216 -4.25 14.67 20.75
CA VAL A 216 -5.19 15.61 21.37
C VAL A 216 -4.78 17.05 21.05
N THR A 217 -5.73 17.88 20.63
CA THR A 217 -5.48 19.27 20.18
C THR A 217 -5.97 20.33 21.17
N SER A 218 -5.33 21.50 21.22
CA SER A 218 -5.73 22.61 22.09
C SER A 218 -6.77 23.59 21.47
N TYR A 219 -6.99 24.78 22.07
CA TYR A 219 -8.04 25.77 21.67
C TYR A 219 -7.82 26.36 20.29
N ARG A 220 -6.56 26.41 19.86
CA ARG A 220 -6.16 27.04 18.61
C ARG A 220 -5.81 25.95 17.61
N ASN A 221 -5.80 26.33 16.33
CA ASN A 221 -5.64 25.40 15.24
C ASN A 221 -4.37 24.57 15.37
N CYS A 222 -4.57 23.26 15.35
CA CYS A 222 -3.53 22.25 15.39
C CYS A 222 -3.57 21.47 14.07
N THR A 223 -2.43 21.34 13.40
CA THR A 223 -2.32 20.69 12.10
C THR A 223 -1.12 19.76 12.07
N LYS A 224 -1.34 18.52 11.66
CA LYS A 224 -0.29 17.53 11.41
C LYS A 224 -0.41 16.93 10.00
N GLU A 225 0.72 16.51 9.45
CA GLU A 225 0.81 15.90 8.12
C GLU A 225 1.69 14.64 8.13
N GLN A 226 1.29 13.63 7.36
CA GLN A 226 2.17 12.52 6.98
C GLN A 226 2.13 12.31 5.47
N THR A 227 3.32 12.20 4.88
CA THR A 227 3.50 11.94 3.44
C THR A 227 4.04 10.52 3.25
N ILE A 228 3.37 9.73 2.42
CA ILE A 228 3.68 8.32 2.15
C ILE A 228 4.13 8.19 0.70
N ASP A 229 5.33 7.64 0.49
CA ASP A 229 5.80 7.23 -0.83
C ASP A 229 5.28 5.81 -1.13
N LEU A 230 4.25 5.71 -1.97
CA LEU A 230 3.60 4.44 -2.30
C LEU A 230 4.59 3.46 -2.97
N GLY A 231 5.55 3.96 -3.75
CA GLY A 231 6.59 3.15 -4.37
C GLY A 231 7.46 2.44 -3.35
N ASN A 232 7.88 3.13 -2.28
CA ASN A 232 8.68 2.56 -1.20
C ASN A 232 7.92 1.51 -0.38
N GLU A 233 6.60 1.65 -0.30
CA GLU A 233 5.69 0.70 0.33
C GLU A 233 5.40 -0.55 -0.53
N GLY A 234 5.93 -0.59 -1.76
CA GLY A 234 5.83 -1.73 -2.69
C GLY A 234 4.84 -1.54 -3.83
N LEU A 235 4.22 -0.36 -3.92
CA LEU A 235 3.24 -0.01 -4.96
C LEU A 235 3.98 0.71 -6.07
N THR A 236 4.64 -0.08 -6.90
CA THR A 236 5.40 0.48 -8.03
C THR A 236 4.49 1.36 -8.90
N PRO A 237 5.05 2.39 -9.57
CA PRO A 237 4.33 3.17 -10.58
C PRO A 237 3.50 2.33 -11.54
N TYR A 238 4.08 1.21 -12.00
CA TYR A 238 3.41 0.31 -12.92
C TYR A 238 2.17 -0.35 -12.31
N LEU A 239 2.24 -0.69 -11.02
CA LEU A 239 1.11 -1.27 -10.29
C LEU A 239 0.03 -0.20 -10.07
N MET A 240 0.40 1.00 -9.64
CA MET A 240 -0.56 2.11 -9.49
C MET A 240 -1.23 2.47 -10.82
N ASP A 241 -0.48 2.59 -11.91
CA ASP A 241 -1.00 2.95 -13.23
C ASP A 241 -1.89 1.87 -13.87
N LYS A 242 -1.65 0.58 -13.57
CA LYS A 242 -2.31 -0.54 -14.25
C LYS A 242 -3.37 -1.23 -13.42
N LEU A 243 -3.10 -1.42 -12.13
CA LEU A 243 -4.03 -2.07 -11.20
C LEU A 243 -4.97 -1.04 -10.58
N GLN A 244 -4.51 0.20 -10.37
CA GLN A 244 -5.25 1.27 -9.68
C GLN A 244 -5.99 0.72 -8.45
N PRO A 245 -5.26 0.12 -7.49
CA PRO A 245 -5.90 -0.47 -6.33
C PRO A 245 -6.66 0.62 -5.54
N PRO A 246 -7.87 0.34 -5.06
CA PRO A 246 -8.61 1.27 -4.21
C PRO A 246 -7.78 1.68 -2.99
N ILE A 247 -7.78 3.00 -2.73
CA ILE A 247 -7.11 3.61 -1.57
C ILE A 247 -8.17 3.95 -0.54
N VAL A 248 -8.22 3.14 0.52
CA VAL A 248 -9.16 3.30 1.61
C VAL A 248 -8.54 4.17 2.69
N ILE A 249 -9.19 5.28 3.01
CA ILE A 249 -8.84 6.12 4.15
C ILE A 249 -9.93 5.96 5.20
N SER A 250 -9.56 5.84 6.46
CA SER A 250 -10.51 5.91 7.56
C SER A 250 -9.91 6.58 8.78
N GLU A 251 -10.72 7.26 9.57
CA GLU A 251 -10.25 8.01 10.72
C GLU A 251 -11.28 7.99 11.84
N TRP A 252 -10.78 7.86 13.07
CA TRP A 252 -11.56 8.01 14.29
C TRP A 252 -11.30 9.39 14.90
N TYR A 253 -12.39 10.07 15.26
CA TYR A 253 -12.32 11.39 15.87
C TYR A 253 -13.42 11.62 16.91
N SER A 254 -13.13 12.50 17.88
CA SER A 254 -14.08 12.86 18.94
C SER A 254 -13.76 14.23 19.54
N CYS A 255 -14.70 14.76 20.32
CA CYS A 255 -14.49 15.89 21.21
C CYS A 255 -15.18 15.64 22.55
N ARG A 256 -14.75 16.37 23.59
CA ARG A 256 -15.33 16.29 24.93
C ARG A 256 -16.75 16.85 24.98
N TRP A 257 -17.52 16.42 25.98
CA TRP A 257 -18.90 16.87 26.21
C TRP A 257 -19.04 18.38 26.45
N ASP A 258 -18.02 19.02 27.03
CA ASP A 258 -18.01 20.44 27.40
C ASP A 258 -17.37 21.34 26.33
N CYS A 259 -16.91 20.75 25.23
CA CYS A 259 -16.12 21.45 24.24
C CYS A 259 -16.46 21.02 22.81
N PRO A 260 -17.30 21.79 22.10
CA PRO A 260 -17.52 21.62 20.68
C PRO A 260 -16.23 21.80 19.88
N ALA A 261 -16.11 21.06 18.77
CA ALA A 261 -14.92 21.08 17.92
C ALA A 261 -15.30 21.07 16.44
N ILE A 262 -14.45 21.69 15.64
CA ILE A 262 -14.44 21.54 14.19
C ILE A 262 -13.31 20.59 13.85
N TYR A 263 -13.65 19.54 13.12
CA TYR A 263 -12.75 18.53 12.63
C TYR A 263 -12.59 18.67 11.12
N GLU A 264 -11.36 18.64 10.63
CA GLU A 264 -11.03 18.72 9.21
C GLU A 264 -9.94 17.72 8.84
N CYS A 265 -10.10 17.05 7.70
CA CYS A 265 -9.15 16.13 7.12
C CYS A 265 -9.05 16.36 5.61
N THR A 266 -7.82 16.30 5.09
CA THR A 266 -7.55 16.41 3.66
C THR A 266 -6.56 15.34 3.27
N VAL A 267 -6.89 14.55 2.25
CA VAL A 267 -6.02 13.57 1.65
C VAL A 267 -5.76 13.96 0.20
N GLU A 268 -4.50 13.96 -0.20
CA GLU A 268 -4.08 14.29 -1.56
C GLU A 268 -3.29 13.12 -2.14
N LEU A 269 -3.74 12.60 -3.28
CA LEU A 269 -2.96 11.72 -4.13
C LEU A 269 -2.18 12.59 -5.11
N LEU A 270 -0.86 12.53 -5.05
CA LEU A 270 0.05 13.34 -5.84
C LEU A 270 0.83 12.47 -6.83
N GLY A 271 1.15 13.03 -7.98
CA GLY A 271 2.07 12.45 -8.96
C GLY A 271 3.53 12.70 -8.65
N ASP A 272 4.41 12.25 -9.54
CA ASP A 272 5.87 12.38 -9.42
C ASP A 272 6.33 13.83 -9.28
N SER A 273 5.64 14.74 -9.98
CA SER A 273 6.00 16.16 -10.01
C SER A 273 5.35 16.93 -8.86
N HIS A 274 4.77 16.23 -7.88
CA HIS A 274 3.93 16.78 -6.80
C HIS A 274 2.68 17.50 -7.32
N ASP A 275 2.26 17.16 -8.53
CA ASP A 275 0.99 17.56 -9.11
C ASP A 275 -0.15 16.79 -8.47
N LEU A 276 -1.26 17.47 -8.20
CA LEU A 276 -2.44 16.87 -7.59
C LEU A 276 -3.15 15.98 -8.62
N ILE A 277 -3.24 14.68 -8.33
CA ILE A 277 -3.99 13.70 -9.14
C ILE A 277 -5.44 13.63 -8.63
N ASP A 278 -5.60 13.51 -7.31
CA ASP A 278 -6.91 13.40 -6.67
C ASP A 278 -6.86 13.96 -5.24
N SER A 279 -7.99 14.39 -4.71
CA SER A 279 -8.11 14.89 -3.35
C SER A 279 -9.43 14.55 -2.70
N PHE A 280 -9.37 14.15 -1.45
CA PHE A 280 -10.53 13.99 -0.58
C PHE A 280 -10.45 15.01 0.55
N GLN A 281 -11.57 15.67 0.84
CA GLN A 281 -11.68 16.62 1.95
C GLN A 281 -12.91 16.27 2.78
N PHE A 282 -12.71 16.25 4.09
CA PHE A 282 -13.76 16.02 5.06
C PHE A 282 -13.75 17.15 6.09
N HIS A 283 -14.93 17.65 6.41
CA HIS A 283 -15.15 18.71 7.38
C HIS A 283 -16.37 18.34 8.22
N ASP A 284 -16.25 18.44 9.53
CA ASP A 284 -17.33 18.15 10.46
C ASP A 284 -17.33 19.08 11.67
N ILE A 285 -18.53 19.39 12.16
CA ILE A 285 -18.75 20.18 13.36
C ILE A 285 -19.39 19.27 14.41
N ILE A 286 -18.67 19.07 15.51
CA ILE A 286 -19.07 18.20 16.62
C ILE A 286 -19.58 19.09 17.75
N GLU A 287 -20.90 19.18 17.90
CA GLU A 287 -21.58 19.96 18.93
C GLU A 287 -22.86 19.28 19.41
N GLY A 288 -23.32 19.66 20.61
CA GLY A 288 -24.53 19.12 21.23
C GLY A 288 -24.46 17.60 21.43
N ASP A 289 -25.50 16.90 20.98
CA ASP A 289 -25.64 15.44 21.12
C ASP A 289 -24.57 14.64 20.37
N ARG A 290 -23.75 15.29 19.52
CA ARG A 290 -22.64 14.65 18.82
C ARG A 290 -21.35 14.61 19.63
N GLN A 291 -21.27 15.38 20.72
CA GLN A 291 -20.08 15.41 21.58
C GLN A 291 -19.97 14.14 22.42
N ASN A 292 -18.78 13.90 23.00
CA ASN A 292 -18.53 12.81 23.95
C ASN A 292 -18.79 11.39 23.40
N GLN A 293 -18.62 11.22 22.10
CA GLN A 293 -18.71 9.92 21.43
C GLN A 293 -17.73 9.86 20.27
N TRP A 294 -17.38 8.65 19.89
CA TRP A 294 -16.43 8.37 18.81
C TRP A 294 -17.14 8.34 17.47
N HIS A 295 -16.68 9.17 16.54
CA HIS A 295 -17.11 9.17 15.14
C HIS A 295 -16.04 8.51 14.29
N ARG A 296 -16.48 7.87 13.20
CA ARG A 296 -15.59 7.25 12.23
C ARG A 296 -16.00 7.67 10.84
N GLU A 297 -15.05 8.25 10.12
CA GLU A 297 -15.18 8.37 8.67
C GLU A 297 -14.38 7.30 7.94
N ALA A 298 -14.92 6.86 6.82
CA ALA A 298 -14.23 6.01 5.86
C ALA A 298 -14.55 6.46 4.43
N CYS A 299 -13.53 6.55 3.59
CA CYS A 299 -13.62 6.79 2.16
C CYS A 299 -12.97 5.61 1.43
N ASP A 300 -13.67 5.07 0.43
CA ASP A 300 -13.23 3.96 -0.42
C ASP A 300 -12.91 4.43 -1.85
#